data_AF-A0A3S0TX27-F1
#
_entry.id   AF-A0A3S0TX27-F1
#
_cell.length_a   1.000
_cell.length_b   1.000
_cell.length_c   1.000
_cell.angle_alpha   90.00
_cell.angle_beta   90.00
_cell.angle_gamma   90.00
#
_symmetry.space_group_name_H-M   'P 1'
#
loop_
_entity.id
_entity.type
_entity.pdbx_description
1 polymer ?
#
loop_
_entity_poly.entity_id
_entity_poly.type
_entity_poly.pdbx_seq_one_letter_code
_entity_poly.pdbx_strand_id
1 'polypeptide(L)'
;MYVAISIVFGLIGFFATINLLYSLIFIISFTIANGFYRWLVKEAEFLEIIYFPLFGPTYSVATRIYERSNWFVARLLLICYSILLLLLLIIFFILFYKFAVR
;
A
#
# COMPACT_ATOMS: atom_id res chain seq x y z
N MET A 1 -2.88 -22.37 17.17
CA MET A 1 -2.72 -22.22 15.71
C MET A 1 -3.50 -21.01 15.17
N TYR A 2 -4.76 -20.82 15.59
CA TYR A 2 -5.59 -19.66 15.18
C TYR A 2 -4.99 -18.29 15.53
N VAL A 3 -4.29 -18.18 16.66
CA VAL A 3 -3.57 -16.95 17.06
C VAL A 3 -2.47 -16.54 16.06
N ALA A 4 -1.69 -17.50 15.54
CA ALA A 4 -0.66 -17.18 14.54
C ALA A 4 -1.30 -16.71 13.22
N ILE A 5 -2.41 -17.34 12.84
CA ILE A 5 -3.15 -17.00 11.62
C ILE A 5 -3.79 -15.60 11.74
N SER A 6 -4.35 -15.26 12.90
CA SER A 6 -4.89 -13.92 13.12
C SER A 6 -3.77 -12.86 13.06
N ILE A 7 -2.62 -13.10 13.69
CA ILE A 7 -1.47 -12.16 13.60
C ILE A 7 -1.07 -11.91 12.13
N VAL A 8 -1.01 -12.94 11.29
CA VAL A 8 -0.70 -12.79 9.86
C VAL A 8 -1.74 -11.93 9.15
N PHE A 9 -3.03 -12.17 9.35
CA PHE A 9 -4.08 -11.34 8.74
C PHE A 9 -4.07 -9.90 9.25
N GLY A 10 -3.75 -9.69 10.53
CA GLY A 10 -3.55 -8.37 11.11
C GLY A 10 -2.38 -7.62 10.46
N LEU A 11 -1.24 -8.29 10.26
CA LEU A 11 -0.07 -7.72 9.59
C LEU A 11 -0.37 -7.36 8.13
N ILE A 12 -1.06 -8.23 7.39
CA ILE A 12 -1.45 -7.94 6.00
C ILE A 12 -2.42 -6.76 5.95
N GLY A 13 -3.39 -6.69 6.86
CA GLY A 13 -4.30 -5.54 6.97
C GLY A 13 -3.56 -4.24 7.29
N PHE A 14 -2.57 -4.30 8.18
CA PHE A 14 -1.70 -3.15 8.47
C PHE A 14 -0.93 -2.68 7.23
N PHE A 15 -0.31 -3.61 6.49
CA PHE A 15 0.39 -3.27 5.24
C PHE A 15 -0.55 -2.71 4.17
N ALA A 16 -1.76 -3.27 4.03
CA ALA A 16 -2.77 -2.74 3.13
C ALA A 16 -3.19 -1.30 3.52
N THR A 17 -3.29 -1.01 4.82
CA THR A 17 -3.58 0.34 5.32
C THR A 17 -2.50 1.34 4.92
N ILE A 18 -1.23 0.99 5.11
CA ILE A 18 -0.11 1.86 4.72
C ILE A 18 -0.10 2.09 3.22
N ASN A 19 -0.26 1.01 2.42
CA ASN A 19 -0.31 1.13 0.96
C ASN A 19 -1.49 1.98 0.49
N LEU A 20 -2.64 1.91 1.18
CA LEU A 20 -3.82 2.74 0.91
C LEU A 20 -3.57 4.21 1.24
N LEU A 21 -3.00 4.51 2.42
CA LEU A 21 -2.64 5.89 2.77
C LEU A 21 -1.64 6.45 1.76
N TYR A 22 -0.67 5.64 1.34
CA TYR A 22 0.32 6.06 0.38
C TYR A 22 -0.26 6.26 -1.03
N SER A 23 -1.26 5.47 -1.43
CA SER A 23 -1.94 5.67 -2.72
C SER A 23 -2.72 6.98 -2.75
N LEU A 24 -3.29 7.42 -1.61
CA LEU A 24 -3.92 8.73 -1.48
C LEU A 24 -2.90 9.88 -1.68
N ILE A 25 -1.68 9.74 -1.16
CA ILE A 25 -0.62 10.74 -1.39
C ILE A 25 -0.31 10.83 -2.89
N PHE A 26 -0.22 9.69 -3.59
CA PHE A 26 0.00 9.67 -5.04
C PHE A 26 -1.14 10.32 -5.84
N ILE A 27 -2.40 10.13 -5.43
CA ILE A 27 -3.56 10.77 -6.07
C ILE A 27 -3.45 12.30 -5.94
N ILE A 28 -3.06 12.79 -4.76
CA ILE A 28 -2.87 14.22 -4.50
C ILE A 28 -1.69 14.74 -5.34
N SER A 29 -0.51 14.15 -5.19
CA SER A 29 0.72 14.60 -5.84
C SER A 29 1.72 13.48 -6.06
N PHE A 30 1.94 13.15 -7.35
CA PHE A 30 2.99 12.23 -7.78
C PHE A 30 4.39 12.66 -7.32
N THR A 31 4.70 13.95 -7.45
CA THR A 31 6.03 14.49 -7.13
C THR A 31 6.36 14.31 -5.65
N ILE A 32 5.41 14.60 -4.76
CA ILE A 32 5.59 14.45 -3.32
C ILE A 32 5.73 12.97 -2.95
N ALA A 33 4.83 12.13 -3.45
CA ALA A 33 4.87 10.69 -3.16
C ALA A 33 6.18 10.04 -3.64
N ASN A 34 6.61 10.36 -4.87
CA ASN A 34 7.85 9.84 -5.45
C ASN A 34 9.09 10.37 -4.70
N GLY A 35 9.13 11.66 -4.35
CA GLY A 35 10.18 12.25 -3.54
C GLY A 35 10.30 11.58 -2.17
N PHE A 36 9.16 11.33 -1.51
CA PHE A 36 9.09 10.68 -0.21
C PHE A 36 9.66 9.25 -0.22
N TYR A 37 9.29 8.43 -1.21
CA TYR A 37 9.83 7.06 -1.32
C TYR A 37 11.33 7.07 -1.59
N ARG A 38 11.79 7.94 -2.51
CA ARG A 38 13.22 8.08 -2.79
C ARG A 38 14.00 8.56 -1.58
N TRP A 39 13.44 9.48 -0.80
CA TRP A 39 14.04 9.93 0.46
C TRP A 39 14.17 8.77 1.45
N LEU A 40 13.08 8.02 1.68
CA LEU A 40 13.07 6.84 2.57
C LEU A 40 14.08 5.77 2.13
N VAL A 41 14.19 5.47 0.84
CA VAL A 41 15.08 4.41 0.35
C VAL A 41 16.54 4.88 0.28
N LYS A 42 16.79 6.12 -0.15
CA LYS A 42 18.14 6.63 -0.38
C LYS A 42 18.88 6.95 0.93
N GLU A 43 18.19 7.45 1.95
CA GLU A 43 18.83 7.69 3.25
C GLU A 43 19.08 6.40 4.03
N ALA A 44 18.43 5.31 3.62
CA ALA A 44 18.35 4.13 4.46
C ALA A 44 19.14 2.93 3.94
N GLU A 45 20.02 3.09 2.93
CA GLU A 45 20.99 2.17 2.24
C GLU A 45 20.82 0.63 2.30
N PHE A 46 20.32 0.05 3.40
CA PHE A 46 19.94 -1.35 3.62
C PHE A 46 18.46 -1.62 3.96
N LEU A 47 17.64 -0.60 4.25
CA LEU A 47 16.23 -0.75 4.64
C LEU A 47 15.26 -0.87 3.46
N GLU A 48 15.74 -0.90 2.21
CA GLU A 48 14.88 -1.10 1.04
C GLU A 48 14.03 -2.38 1.20
N ILE A 49 14.60 -3.45 1.76
CA ILE A 49 13.91 -4.71 2.05
C ILE A 49 12.75 -4.53 3.05
N ILE A 50 12.88 -3.59 3.99
CA ILE A 50 11.88 -3.32 5.04
C ILE A 50 10.79 -2.39 4.52
N TYR A 51 11.16 -1.35 3.75
CA TYR A 51 10.20 -0.39 3.21
C TYR A 51 9.48 -0.90 1.97
N PHE A 52 10.05 -1.86 1.25
CA PHE A 52 9.42 -2.45 0.07
C PHE A 52 8.03 -3.03 0.37
N PRO A 53 7.81 -3.94 1.34
CA PRO A 53 6.47 -4.45 1.62
C PRO A 53 5.50 -3.36 2.12
N LEU A 54 6.01 -2.27 2.69
CA LEU A 54 5.20 -1.17 3.24
C LEU A 54 4.72 -0.18 2.15
N PHE A 55 5.60 0.21 1.23
CA PHE A 55 5.34 1.27 0.26
C PHE A 55 5.60 0.85 -1.20
N GLY A 56 6.37 -0.21 -1.40
CA GLY A 56 6.83 -0.70 -2.70
C GLY A 56 5.72 -1.11 -3.67
N PRO A 57 4.68 -1.87 -3.27
CA PRO A 57 3.58 -2.22 -4.17
C PRO A 57 2.89 -0.98 -4.74
N THR A 58 2.43 -0.07 -3.88
CA THR A 58 1.80 1.18 -4.32
C THR A 58 2.76 2.03 -5.13
N TYR A 59 4.04 2.16 -4.71
CA TYR A 59 5.06 2.91 -5.46
C TYR A 59 5.24 2.36 -6.88
N SER A 60 5.40 1.04 -7.02
CA SER A 60 5.62 0.39 -8.30
C SER A 60 4.40 0.50 -9.22
N VAL A 61 3.19 0.35 -8.68
CA VAL A 61 1.95 0.48 -9.46
C VAL A 61 1.75 1.93 -9.90
N ALA A 62 1.87 2.87 -8.97
CA ALA A 62 1.69 4.29 -9.25
C ALA A 62 2.70 4.81 -10.28
N THR A 63 3.98 4.48 -10.13
CA THR A 63 5.04 4.93 -11.05
C THR A 63 4.78 4.41 -12.47
N ARG A 64 4.45 3.12 -12.62
CA ARG A 64 4.12 2.54 -13.94
C ARG A 64 2.88 3.19 -14.58
N ILE A 65 1.88 3.54 -13.77
CA ILE A 65 0.66 4.20 -14.26
C ILE A 65 0.99 5.62 -14.74
N TYR A 66 1.74 6.39 -13.95
CA TYR A 66 2.13 7.77 -14.28
C TYR A 66 3.10 7.86 -15.46
N GLU A 67 3.96 6.85 -15.67
CA GLU A 67 4.87 6.80 -16.83
C GLU A 67 4.13 6.48 -18.14
N ARG A 68 3.05 5.70 -18.09
CA ARG A 68 2.33 5.22 -19.29
C ARG A 68 1.08 6.02 -19.63
N SER A 69 0.55 6.81 -18.70
CA SER A 69 -0.76 7.45 -18.83
C SER A 69 -0.68 8.94 -18.57
N ASN A 70 -1.62 9.69 -19.13
CA ASN A 70 -1.81 11.11 -18.79
C ASN A 70 -2.15 11.27 -17.30
N TRP A 71 -1.80 12.42 -16.73
CA TRP A 71 -1.98 12.72 -15.30
C TRP A 71 -3.42 12.48 -14.79
N PHE A 72 -4.43 12.77 -15.62
CA PHE A 72 -5.84 12.54 -15.28
C PHE A 72 -6.19 11.05 -15.22
N VAL A 73 -5.79 10.29 -16.25
CA VAL A 73 -6.02 8.83 -16.32
C VAL A 73 -5.26 8.14 -15.18
N ALA A 74 -4.06 8.60 -14.87
CA ALA A 74 -3.26 8.06 -13.78
C ALA A 74 -3.97 8.18 -12.42
N ARG A 75 -4.56 9.36 -12.13
CA ARG A 75 -5.36 9.56 -10.91
C ARG A 75 -6.58 8.65 -10.87
N LEU A 76 -7.29 8.50 -11.99
CA LEU A 76 -8.47 7.65 -12.06
C LEU A 76 -8.12 6.17 -11.81
N LEU A 77 -7.05 5.67 -12.42
CA LEU A 77 -6.55 4.31 -12.18
C LEU A 77 -6.07 4.11 -10.74
N LEU A 78 -5.46 5.12 -10.12
CA LEU A 78 -5.08 5.07 -8.71
C LEU A 78 -6.27 5.09 -7.75
N ILE A 79 -7.36 5.78 -8.11
CA ILE A 79 -8.62 5.70 -7.36
C ILE A 79 -9.16 4.26 -7.42
N CYS A 80 -9.20 3.65 -8.60
CA CYS A 80 -9.60 2.24 -8.74
C CYS A 80 -8.71 1.30 -7.92
N TYR A 81 -7.39 1.51 -7.95
CA TYR A 81 -6.44 0.76 -7.13
C TYR A 81 -6.69 0.95 -5.62
N SER A 82 -6.98 2.17 -5.19
CA SER A 82 -7.28 2.48 -3.77
C SER A 82 -8.57 1.81 -3.31
N ILE A 83 -9.59 1.73 -4.17
CA ILE A 83 -10.82 0.98 -3.89
C ILE A 83 -10.51 -0.51 -3.72
N LEU A 84 -9.66 -1.08 -4.58
CA LEU A 84 -9.25 -2.48 -4.47
C LEU A 84 -8.49 -2.74 -3.17
N LEU A 85 -7.58 -1.86 -2.77
CA LEU A 85 -6.89 -1.93 -1.48
C LEU A 85 -7.87 -1.82 -0.30
N LEU A 86 -8.88 -0.97 -0.39
CA LEU A 86 -9.90 -0.83 0.64
C LEU A 86 -10.73 -2.12 0.80
N LEU A 87 -11.16 -2.73 -0.32
CA LEU A 87 -11.86 -4.02 -0.28
C LEU A 87 -10.99 -5.11 0.34
N LEU A 88 -9.71 -5.17 -0.06
CA LEU A 88 -8.75 -6.11 0.49
C LEU A 88 -8.57 -5.91 2.00
N LEU A 89 -8.48 -4.66 2.46
CA LEU A 89 -8.39 -4.29 3.86
C LEU A 89 -9.59 -4.79 4.66
N ILE A 90 -10.81 -4.55 4.16
CA ILE A 90 -12.06 -4.99 4.81
C ILE A 90 -12.08 -6.51 4.96
N ILE A 91 -11.72 -7.25 3.90
CA ILE A 91 -11.68 -8.71 3.92
C ILE A 91 -10.69 -9.21 4.98
N PHE A 92 -9.47 -8.66 5.02
CA PHE A 92 -8.46 -9.07 5.99
C PHE A 92 -8.84 -8.71 7.43
N PHE A 93 -9.52 -7.59 7.66
CA PHE A 93 -10.03 -7.25 8.99
C PHE A 93 -11.15 -8.21 9.45
N ILE A 94 -12.06 -8.61 8.56
CA ILE A 94 -13.09 -9.61 8.88
C ILE A 94 -12.43 -10.96 9.22
N LEU A 95 -11.44 -11.39 8.44
CA LEU A 95 -10.70 -12.62 8.70
C LEU A 95 -9.92 -12.54 10.01
N PHE A 96 -9.22 -11.43 10.26
CA PHE A 96 -8.52 -11.16 11.52
C PHE A 96 -9.45 -11.36 12.72
N TYR A 97 -10.60 -10.68 12.72
CA TYR A 97 -11.57 -10.79 13.80
C TYR A 97 -12.08 -12.22 13.98
N LYS A 98 -12.43 -12.90 12.87
CA LYS A 98 -12.94 -14.28 12.89
C LYS A 98 -11.96 -15.28 13.51
N PHE A 99 -10.67 -15.13 13.26
CA PHE A 99 -9.61 -16.01 13.78
C PHE A 99 -9.02 -15.54 15.12
N ALA A 100 -9.24 -14.30 15.52
CA ALA A 100 -8.82 -13.80 16.83
C ALA A 100 -9.80 -14.17 17.95
N VAL A 101 -11.10 -14.24 17.63
CA VAL A 101 -12.17 -14.53 18.60
C VAL A 101 -12.41 -16.04 18.78
N ARG A 102 -12.02 -16.87 17.80
CA ARG A 102 -12.08 -18.34 17.88
C ARG A 102 -10.75 -18.94 18.31
#